data_AF-A0A291HRR9-F1
#
_entry.id   AF-A0A291HRR9-F1
#
_cell.length_a   1.000
_cell.length_b   1.000
_cell.length_c   1.000
_cell.angle_alpha   90.00
_cell.angle_beta   90.00
_cell.angle_gamma   90.00
#
_symmetry.space_group_name_H-M   'P 1'
#
loop_
_entity.id
_entity.type
_entity.pdbx_description
1 polymer ?
#
loop_
_entity_poly.entity_id
_entity_poly.type
_entity_poly.pdbx_seq_one_letter_code
_entity_poly.pdbx_strand_id
1 'polypeptide(L)'
;MSTTQHFANWICGEELVNKYLMYALMAAKDHLTISGQGSTVKTIYMPALKQFQILLPPKTEQTEIVRRVEQLFAFADQIEQRVKAAQSRVNHLTQSILARAFRGELTADWREQNPELISGEHSASALLARIKAERAAQTPAKRTRKQKASA
;
A
#
# COMPACT_ATOMS: atom_id res chain seq x y z
N MET A 1 16.71 -12.86 -30.79
CA MET A 1 16.79 -11.43 -31.19
C MET A 1 15.50 -10.76 -30.74
N SER A 2 15.55 -9.97 -29.67
CA SER A 2 14.41 -9.15 -29.23
C SER A 2 14.42 -7.90 -30.11
N THR A 3 13.55 -7.87 -31.12
CA THR A 3 13.34 -6.67 -31.92
C THR A 3 12.54 -5.69 -31.08
N THR A 4 12.99 -4.43 -31.01
CA THR A 4 12.30 -3.32 -30.33
C THR A 4 11.04 -2.91 -31.10
N GLN A 5 10.14 -3.86 -31.38
CA GLN A 5 8.93 -3.67 -32.19
C GLN A 5 7.80 -2.94 -31.44
N HIS A 6 7.96 -2.70 -30.14
CA HIS A 6 6.92 -2.12 -29.28
C HIS A 6 7.18 -0.65 -28.89
N PHE A 7 8.22 -0.02 -29.45
CA PHE A 7 8.53 1.39 -29.18
C PHE A 7 8.45 2.21 -30.46
N ALA A 8 7.85 3.39 -30.34
CA ALA A 8 7.85 4.43 -31.35
C ALA A 8 8.46 5.68 -30.74
N ASN A 9 9.45 6.26 -31.42
CA ASN A 9 10.09 7.49 -30.98
C ASN A 9 9.49 8.68 -31.73
N TRP A 10 9.09 9.70 -30.99
CA TRP A 10 8.68 10.99 -31.53
C TRP A 10 9.75 12.03 -31.24
N ILE A 11 10.29 12.66 -32.29
CA ILE A 11 11.23 13.78 -32.18
C ILE A 11 10.43 15.07 -32.32
N CYS A 12 10.37 15.87 -31.26
CA CYS A 12 9.64 17.14 -31.28
C CYS A 12 10.43 18.16 -32.11
N GLY A 13 9.75 18.81 -33.06
CA GLY A 13 10.30 19.95 -33.80
C GLY A 13 10.34 21.21 -32.93
N GLU A 14 10.75 22.33 -33.52
CA GLU A 14 10.92 23.57 -32.77
C GLU A 14 9.63 24.02 -32.09
N GLU A 15 8.47 23.94 -32.75
CA GLU A 15 7.17 24.42 -32.26
C GLU A 15 6.57 23.61 -31.07
N LEU A 16 7.11 22.43 -30.76
CA LEU A 16 6.48 21.48 -29.83
C LEU A 16 7.34 21.23 -28.59
N VAL A 17 6.77 21.49 -27.42
CA VAL A 17 7.37 21.15 -26.13
C VAL A 17 7.19 19.65 -25.86
N ASN A 18 8.30 18.97 -25.59
CA ASN A 18 8.33 17.52 -25.34
C ASN A 18 7.42 17.07 -24.19
N LYS A 19 7.43 17.79 -23.06
CA LYS A 19 6.57 17.50 -21.90
C LYS A 19 5.09 17.71 -22.23
N TYR A 20 4.77 18.69 -23.06
CA TYR A 20 3.40 18.91 -23.52
C TYR A 20 2.91 17.74 -24.35
N LEU A 21 3.73 17.27 -25.32
CA LEU A 21 3.42 16.07 -26.11
C LEU A 21 3.19 14.85 -25.21
N MET A 22 4.06 14.65 -24.21
CA MET A 22 3.92 13.56 -23.25
C MET A 22 2.57 13.61 -22.54
N TYR A 23 2.18 14.76 -21.98
CA TYR A 23 0.89 14.90 -21.30
C TYR A 23 -0.31 14.78 -22.26
N ALA A 24 -0.19 15.28 -23.49
CA ALA A 24 -1.23 15.11 -24.51
C ALA A 24 -1.44 13.63 -24.86
N LEU A 25 -0.36 12.86 -25.02
CA LEU A 25 -0.44 11.41 -25.25
C LEU A 25 -1.00 10.65 -24.06
N MET A 26 -0.62 11.05 -22.83
CA MET A 26 -1.19 10.47 -21.60
C MET A 26 -2.70 10.74 -21.49
N ALA A 27 -3.14 11.95 -21.82
CA ALA A 27 -4.55 12.30 -21.84
C ALA A 27 -5.33 11.53 -22.92
N ALA A 28 -4.69 11.25 -24.06
CA ALA A 28 -5.27 10.50 -25.16
C ALA A 28 -5.12 8.97 -25.05
N LYS A 29 -4.67 8.45 -23.89
CA LYS A 29 -4.41 7.03 -23.68
C LYS A 29 -5.57 6.13 -24.10
N ASP A 30 -6.80 6.49 -23.74
CA ASP A 30 -7.97 5.66 -24.04
C ASP A 30 -8.25 5.63 -25.55
N HIS A 31 -8.17 6.77 -26.22
CA HIS A 31 -8.31 6.87 -27.67
C HIS A 31 -7.24 6.03 -28.39
N LEU A 32 -5.98 6.15 -27.97
CA LEU A 32 -4.87 5.35 -28.51
C LEU A 32 -5.08 3.86 -28.26
N THR A 33 -5.57 3.47 -27.09
CA THR A 33 -5.82 2.07 -26.73
C THR A 33 -6.99 1.47 -27.52
N ILE A 34 -8.01 2.26 -27.85
CA ILE A 34 -9.14 1.85 -28.70
C ILE A 34 -8.67 1.63 -30.14
N SER A 35 -7.77 2.48 -30.64
CA SER A 35 -7.20 2.33 -32.00
C SER A 35 -6.29 1.10 -32.17
N GLY A 36 -5.85 0.49 -31.06
CA GLY A 36 -5.00 -0.68 -31.06
C GLY A 36 -5.69 -1.94 -31.60
N GLN A 37 -4.98 -2.70 -32.44
CA GLN A 37 -5.48 -3.94 -33.06
C GLN A 37 -4.88 -5.16 -32.36
N GLY A 38 -5.61 -6.28 -32.35
CA GLY A 38 -5.21 -7.55 -31.76
C GLY A 38 -6.12 -8.00 -30.61
N SER A 39 -6.36 -9.31 -30.52
CA SER A 39 -7.28 -9.91 -29.54
C SER A 39 -6.63 -10.11 -28.16
N THR A 40 -5.40 -10.63 -28.11
CA THR A 40 -4.67 -10.90 -26.86
C THR A 40 -3.84 -9.72 -26.39
N VAL A 41 -3.20 -9.00 -27.32
CA VAL A 41 -2.39 -7.81 -27.05
C VAL A 41 -2.78 -6.72 -28.05
N LYS A 42 -3.33 -5.62 -27.55
CA LYS A 42 -3.64 -4.46 -28.37
C LYS A 42 -2.35 -3.75 -28.76
N THR A 43 -2.04 -3.74 -30.05
CA THR A 43 -0.86 -3.08 -30.61
C THR A 43 -1.29 -1.86 -31.42
N ILE A 44 -0.69 -0.71 -31.13
CA ILE A 44 -0.88 0.52 -31.92
C ILE A 44 0.12 0.49 -33.07
N TYR A 45 -0.39 0.39 -34.29
CA TYR A 45 0.45 0.34 -35.49
C TYR A 45 0.86 1.74 -35.95
N MET A 46 2.01 1.83 -36.62
CA MET A 46 2.56 3.11 -37.11
C MET A 46 1.57 3.98 -37.92
N PRO A 47 0.70 3.42 -38.80
CA PRO A 47 -0.28 4.24 -39.50
C PRO A 47 -1.27 4.94 -38.57
N ALA A 48 -1.78 4.24 -37.55
CA ALA A 48 -2.68 4.82 -36.56
C ALA A 48 -1.98 5.90 -35.73
N LEU A 49 -0.72 5.65 -35.34
CA LEU A 49 0.07 6.63 -34.60
C LEU A 49 0.37 7.90 -35.43
N LYS A 50 0.64 7.76 -36.73
CA LYS A 50 0.87 8.91 -37.63
C LYS A 50 -0.38 9.72 -37.92
N GLN A 51 -1.56 9.10 -37.83
CA GLN A 51 -2.85 9.77 -37.99
C GLN A 51 -3.32 10.48 -36.71
N PHE A 52 -2.69 10.19 -35.57
CA PHE A 52 -3.06 10.81 -34.30
C PHE A 52 -2.79 12.31 -34.34
N GLN A 53 -3.81 13.10 -34.00
CA GLN A 53 -3.75 14.55 -33.98
C GLN A 53 -3.80 15.05 -32.54
N ILE A 54 -3.03 16.10 -32.27
CA ILE A 54 -3.06 16.84 -31.02
C ILE A 54 -3.39 18.30 -31.30
N LEU A 55 -3.98 18.97 -30.30
CA LEU A 55 -4.04 20.42 -30.31
C LEU A 55 -2.63 20.97 -30.13
N LEU A 56 -2.25 21.94 -30.95
CA LEU A 56 -0.93 22.57 -30.91
C LEU A 56 -1.06 24.06 -30.59
N PRO A 57 -1.21 24.44 -29.31
CA PRO A 57 -1.25 25.83 -28.90
C PRO A 57 0.14 26.48 -29.00
N PRO A 58 0.26 27.82 -28.87
CA PRO A 58 1.56 28.48 -28.82
C PRO A 58 2.46 27.94 -27.70
N LYS A 59 3.78 28.01 -27.86
CA LYS A 59 4.76 27.50 -26.87
C LYS A 59 4.56 28.00 -25.45
N THR A 60 4.18 29.27 -25.30
CA THR A 60 3.92 29.89 -24.01
C THR A 60 2.78 29.17 -23.28
N GLU A 61 1.70 28.88 -24.00
CA GLU A 61 0.56 28.12 -23.48
C GLU A 61 0.92 26.66 -23.22
N GLN A 62 1.67 25.99 -24.12
CA GLN A 62 2.17 24.63 -23.88
C GLN A 62 2.97 24.55 -22.57
N THR A 63 3.84 25.54 -22.33
CA THR A 63 4.68 25.60 -21.12
C THR A 63 3.85 25.86 -19.86
N GLU A 64 2.85 26.74 -19.92
CA GLU A 64 1.94 26.98 -18.80
C GLU A 64 1.09 25.75 -18.47
N ILE A 65 0.61 25.02 -19.48
CA ILE A 65 -0.11 23.76 -19.28
C ILE A 65 0.80 22.76 -18.56
N VAL A 66 2.02 22.55 -19.06
CA VAL A 66 3.00 21.66 -18.44
C VAL A 66 3.25 22.05 -16.98
N ARG A 67 3.49 23.34 -16.71
CA ARG A 67 3.74 23.86 -15.36
C ARG A 67 2.60 23.52 -14.40
N ARG A 68 1.34 23.73 -14.82
CA ARG A 68 0.15 23.43 -13.99
C ARG A 68 0.00 21.94 -13.73
N VAL A 69 0.20 21.12 -14.75
CA VAL A 69 0.13 19.65 -14.63
C VAL A 69 1.20 19.13 -13.67
N GLU A 70 2.44 19.60 -13.80
CA GLU A 70 3.54 19.21 -12.90
C GLU A 70 3.28 19.62 -11.45
N GLN A 71 2.71 20.81 -11.22
CA GLN A 71 2.31 21.24 -9.88
C GLN A 71 1.27 20.32 -9.25
N LEU A 72 0.30 19.84 -10.03
CA LEU A 72 -0.72 18.90 -9.56
C LEU A 72 -0.14 17.53 -9.24
N PHE A 73 0.77 17.01 -10.08
CA PHE A 73 1.46 15.76 -9.79
C PHE A 73 2.33 15.86 -8.53
N ALA A 74 3.10 16.93 -8.39
CA ALA A 74 3.90 17.16 -7.19
C ALA A 74 3.04 17.24 -5.92
N PHE A 75 1.85 17.86 -6.01
CA PHE A 75 0.91 17.88 -4.90
C PHE A 75 0.35 16.50 -4.57
N ALA A 76 0.01 15.70 -5.59
CA ALA A 76 -0.44 14.31 -5.40
C ALA A 76 0.65 13.45 -4.72
N ASP A 77 1.90 13.56 -5.17
CA ASP A 77 3.04 12.86 -4.58
C ASP A 77 3.22 13.21 -3.09
N GLN A 78 3.08 14.51 -2.74
CA GLN A 78 3.14 14.96 -1.35
C GLN A 78 2.03 14.35 -0.49
N ILE A 79 0.80 14.24 -1.02
CA ILE A 79 -0.31 13.59 -0.31
C ILE A 79 0.00 12.12 -0.09
N GLU A 80 0.46 11.40 -1.12
CA GLU A 80 0.78 9.98 -1.02
C GLU A 80 1.87 9.72 0.03
N GLN A 81 2.91 10.55 0.06
CA GLN A 81 3.97 10.49 1.06
C GLN A 81 3.42 10.72 2.48
N ARG A 82 2.55 11.71 2.67
CA ARG A 82 1.93 11.99 3.98
C ARG A 82 1.07 10.82 4.46
N VAL A 83 0.31 10.19 3.57
CA VAL A 83 -0.49 9.00 3.89
C VAL A 83 0.40 7.83 4.29
N LYS A 84 1.46 7.54 3.52
CA LYS A 84 2.43 6.48 3.84
C LYS A 84 3.09 6.71 5.21
N ALA A 85 3.51 7.94 5.49
CA ALA A 85 4.09 8.30 6.78
C ALA A 85 3.08 8.15 7.93
N ALA A 86 1.83 8.57 7.74
CA ALA A 86 0.77 8.41 8.74
C ALA A 86 0.49 6.93 9.03
N GLN A 87 0.41 6.08 7.99
CA GLN A 87 0.20 4.65 8.16
C GLN A 87 1.35 3.99 8.94
N SER A 88 2.60 4.36 8.62
CA SER A 88 3.77 3.89 9.37
C SER A 88 3.70 4.28 10.85
N ARG A 89 3.32 5.53 11.15
CA ARG A 89 3.13 6.00 12.54
C ARG A 89 2.07 5.20 13.29
N VAL A 90 0.92 4.93 12.67
CA VAL A 90 -0.16 4.13 13.27
C VAL A 90 0.32 2.71 13.57
N ASN A 91 1.05 2.09 12.64
CA ASN A 91 1.60 0.75 12.83
C ASN A 91 2.58 0.71 14.01
N HIS A 92 3.52 1.67 14.07
CA HIS A 92 4.47 1.76 15.18
C HIS A 92 3.79 2.05 16.52
N LEU A 93 2.82 2.96 16.54
CA LEU A 93 2.07 3.28 17.75
C LEU A 93 1.33 2.06 18.29
N THR A 94 0.64 1.32 17.42
CA THR A 94 -0.07 0.10 17.80
C THR A 94 0.87 -0.93 18.40
N GLN A 95 2.03 -1.17 17.77
CA GLN A 95 3.04 -2.10 18.29
C GLN A 95 3.60 -1.65 19.64
N SER A 96 3.88 -0.35 19.79
CA SER A 96 4.37 0.21 21.05
C SER A 96 3.32 0.09 22.16
N ILE A 97 2.05 0.40 21.88
CA ILE A 97 0.97 0.30 22.87
C ILE A 97 0.78 -1.15 23.30
N LEU A 98 0.73 -2.10 22.36
CA LEU A 98 0.60 -3.52 22.69
C LEU A 98 1.78 -4.02 23.53
N ALA A 99 3.01 -3.64 23.18
CA ALA A 99 4.19 -4.00 23.97
C ALA A 99 4.11 -3.45 25.40
N ARG A 100 3.71 -2.17 25.57
CA ARG A 100 3.55 -1.55 26.90
C ARG A 100 2.38 -2.15 27.68
N ALA A 101 1.29 -2.50 27.00
CA ALA A 101 0.14 -3.16 27.60
C ALA A 101 0.52 -4.55 28.14
N PHE A 102 1.22 -5.37 27.36
CA PHE A 102 1.63 -6.72 27.77
C PHE A 102 2.70 -6.72 28.87
N ARG A 103 3.57 -5.70 28.93
CA ARG A 103 4.49 -5.50 30.07
C ARG A 103 3.77 -5.00 31.32
N GLY A 104 2.49 -4.66 31.23
CA GLY A 104 1.72 -4.12 32.33
C GLY A 104 2.04 -2.66 32.66
N GLU A 105 2.85 -1.98 31.85
CA GLU A 105 3.25 -0.59 32.07
C GLU A 105 2.05 0.37 32.03
N LEU A 106 1.07 0.09 31.16
CA LEU A 106 -0.15 0.93 31.06
C LEU A 106 -1.10 0.81 32.26
N THR A 107 -0.86 -0.15 33.15
CA THR A 107 -1.69 -0.43 34.33
C THR A 107 -0.88 -0.35 35.62
N ALA A 108 0.37 0.12 35.56
CA ALA A 108 1.27 0.21 36.71
C ALA A 108 0.68 1.12 37.81
N ASP A 109 0.34 2.36 37.47
CA ASP A 109 -0.24 3.33 38.41
C ASP A 109 -1.54 2.81 39.04
N TRP A 110 -2.39 2.15 38.24
CA TRP A 110 -3.63 1.56 38.73
C TRP A 110 -3.36 0.41 39.73
N ARG A 111 -2.35 -0.43 39.47
CA ARG A 111 -1.96 -1.52 40.39
C ARG A 111 -1.37 -0.98 41.69
N GLU A 112 -0.61 0.11 41.64
CA GLU A 112 -0.07 0.75 42.84
C GLU A 112 -1.18 1.34 43.71
N GLN A 113 -2.26 1.84 43.10
CA GLN A 113 -3.41 2.40 43.81
C GLN A 113 -4.40 1.35 44.33
N ASN A 114 -4.36 0.10 43.82
CA ASN A 114 -5.30 -0.98 44.20
C ASN A 114 -4.55 -2.28 44.58
N PRO A 115 -3.67 -2.26 45.59
CA PRO A 115 -2.83 -3.40 45.96
C PRO A 115 -3.64 -4.60 46.49
N GLU A 116 -4.80 -4.38 47.10
CA GLU A 116 -5.68 -5.40 47.65
C GLU A 116 -6.28 -6.34 46.59
N LEU A 117 -6.46 -5.85 45.35
CA LEU A 117 -7.06 -6.63 44.25
C LEU A 117 -6.07 -7.58 43.56
N ILE A 118 -4.77 -7.45 43.83
CA ILE A 118 -3.69 -8.16 43.13
C ILE A 118 -2.70 -8.88 44.05
N SER A 119 -2.88 -8.76 45.37
CA SER A 119 -2.04 -9.39 46.38
C SER A 119 -2.78 -10.53 47.13
N GLY A 120 -2.04 -11.30 47.93
CA GLY A 120 -2.60 -12.40 48.72
C GLY A 120 -3.27 -13.49 47.88
N GLU A 121 -4.53 -13.79 48.17
CA GLU A 121 -5.33 -14.80 47.47
C GLU A 121 -5.59 -14.44 45.99
N HIS A 122 -5.56 -13.16 45.64
CA HIS A 122 -5.76 -12.67 44.27
C HIS A 122 -4.45 -12.54 43.48
N SER A 123 -3.31 -12.96 44.07
CA SER A 123 -2.02 -12.93 43.40
C SER A 123 -1.90 -13.95 42.27
N ALA A 124 -1.08 -13.61 41.26
CA ALA A 124 -0.82 -14.51 40.13
C ALA A 124 -0.21 -15.86 40.56
N SER A 125 0.63 -15.87 41.60
CA SER A 125 1.23 -17.10 42.15
C SER A 125 0.19 -17.98 42.84
N ALA A 126 -0.73 -17.40 43.61
CA ALA A 126 -1.83 -18.14 44.24
C ALA A 126 -2.77 -18.75 43.18
N LEU A 127 -3.13 -17.99 42.14
CA LEU A 127 -3.94 -18.50 41.03
C LEU A 127 -3.22 -19.62 40.27
N LEU A 128 -1.91 -19.50 40.02
CA LEU A 128 -1.13 -20.55 39.37
C LEU A 128 -1.06 -21.84 40.21
N ALA A 129 -0.91 -21.71 41.53
CA ALA A 129 -0.94 -22.85 42.44
C ALA A 129 -2.30 -23.58 42.37
N ARG A 130 -3.39 -22.81 42.37
CA ARG A 130 -4.76 -23.36 42.21
C ARG A 130 -4.97 -24.06 40.87
N ILE A 131 -4.56 -23.44 39.76
CA ILE A 131 -4.66 -24.06 38.42
C ILE A 131 -3.82 -25.36 38.35
N LYS A 132 -2.63 -25.38 38.95
CA LYS A 132 -1.80 -26.61 39.00
C LYS A 132 -2.46 -27.70 39.83
N ALA A 133 -3.03 -27.36 40.98
CA ALA A 133 -3.75 -28.31 41.83
C ALA A 133 -4.99 -28.86 41.12
N GLU A 134 -5.80 -28.01 40.48
CA GLU A 134 -6.96 -28.41 39.69
C GLU A 134 -6.57 -29.30 38.49
N ARG A 135 -5.49 -28.95 37.78
CA ARG A 135 -4.98 -29.78 36.67
C ARG A 135 -4.40 -31.11 37.11
N ALA A 136 -3.80 -31.19 38.31
CA ALA A 136 -3.30 -32.45 38.86
C ALA A 136 -4.45 -33.35 39.34
N ALA A 137 -5.55 -32.75 39.82
CA ALA A 137 -6.77 -33.46 40.21
C ALA A 137 -7.63 -33.89 39.00
N GLN A 138 -7.48 -33.24 37.84
CA GLN A 138 -8.12 -33.65 36.59
C GLN A 138 -7.28 -34.68 35.84
N THR A 139 -7.75 -35.93 35.77
CA THR A 139 -7.13 -37.01 34.99
C THR A 139 -7.02 -36.60 33.51
N PRO A 140 -5.89 -36.82 32.82
CA PRO A 140 -5.73 -36.37 31.44
C PRO A 140 -6.71 -37.09 30.51
N ALA A 141 -7.62 -36.34 29.89
CA ALA A 141 -8.45 -36.85 28.80
C ALA A 141 -7.53 -37.33 27.66
N LYS A 142 -7.62 -38.62 27.30
CA LYS A 142 -6.85 -39.23 26.21
C LYS A 142 -7.01 -38.40 24.93
N ARG A 143 -5.95 -37.71 24.51
CA ARG A 143 -5.87 -37.08 23.18
C ARG A 143 -5.89 -38.19 22.11
N THR A 144 -7.04 -38.45 21.52
CA THR A 144 -7.16 -39.28 20.32
C THR A 144 -6.50 -38.54 19.16
N ARG A 145 -5.30 -39.00 18.76
CA ARG A 145 -4.60 -38.50 17.58
C ARG A 145 -5.40 -38.92 16.34
N LYS A 146 -6.18 -38.00 15.75
CA LYS A 146 -6.76 -38.22 14.41
C LYS A 146 -5.59 -38.39 13.42
N GLN A 147 -5.42 -39.60 12.90
CA GLN A 147 -4.60 -39.84 11.72
C GLN A 147 -5.17 -39.02 10.57
N LYS A 148 -4.32 -38.21 9.92
CA LYS A 148 -4.67 -37.56 8.65
C LYS A 148 -4.87 -38.67 7.62
N ALA A 149 -6.09 -38.80 7.10
CA ALA A 149 -6.33 -39.51 5.85
C ALA A 149 -5.73 -38.66 4.71
N SER A 150 -4.82 -39.26 3.96
CA SER A 150 -4.33 -38.77 2.68
C SER A 150 -5.30 -39.17 1.57
N ALA A 151 -5.87 -38.19 0.88
CA ALA A 151 -6.35 -38.27 -0.50
C ALA A 151 -6.50 -36.85 -1.04
#